data_AF-A0A1I2LLQ6-F1
#
_entry.id   AF-A0A1I2LLQ6-F1
#
_cell.length_a   1.000
_cell.length_b   1.000
_cell.length_c   1.000
_cell.angle_alpha   90.00
_cell.angle_beta   90.00
_cell.angle_gamma   90.00
#
_symmetry.space_group_name_H-M   'P 1'
#
loop_
_entity.id
_entity.type
_entity.pdbx_description
1 polymer ?
#
loop_
_entity_poly.entity_id
_entity_poly.type
_entity_poly.pdbx_seq_one_letter_code
_entity_poly.pdbx_strand_id
1 'polypeptide(L)'
;MKNLFFLAVSIVAIAALTATLASQHWLFSQAYASEQQPEPVSEQEALPVTLSAPWNAFSSSFLLPAEHLSSDERMSFALGSSLFSKIWVSSPSSTTASDGLGPLFNARSCHSCHIRNGRGRPTTTHDSADAAISMILRLSIPAQTQQPTMQAPGQQSVLPEPVYGTQLQDFSVQGIAAEGRIKVRYTELPVSPLAGEKTATISLRTPEYDIKQLSYGPLHPDTRMSARVAPPIIGLGLLEAIPEAVILASEDPDDLDNDGISGRVNRVWDMQRQNLSIGRFGWKAGHPMLQQQNASALHADIGISSPMFPDGSGDCTAAQTHCQMLPNGNSTHLDNAEASAQMLDLFTFYTRNLAVPGRRNVNAPEVIRGEKLFTAIGCQRCHTPAYIINNGSSESPLKQTISPYTDLLLHDMGEGLADNRDEFLATGREWRTAPLWGIGLTKSVSGHTQFLHDGRARNLAEAIIWHGGEADASKKLFMQLSPQNRHALISFLESL
;
A
#
# COMPACT_ATOMS: atom_id res chain seq x y z
N MET A 1 56.02 40.35 9.96
CA MET A 1 55.29 40.42 11.25
C MET A 1 53.83 40.85 11.13
N LYS A 2 53.42 41.70 10.16
CA LYS A 2 51.99 42.07 9.98
C LYS A 2 51.09 40.93 9.44
N ASN A 3 51.62 40.02 8.61
CA ASN A 3 50.81 38.93 8.03
C ASN A 3 50.54 37.75 8.98
N LEU A 4 51.39 37.52 9.99
CA LEU A 4 51.10 36.49 11.01
C LEU A 4 50.01 36.93 12.01
N PHE A 5 49.87 38.24 12.22
CA PHE A 5 48.86 38.77 13.15
C PHE A 5 47.45 38.62 12.58
N PHE A 6 47.25 38.84 11.29
CA PHE A 6 45.95 38.63 10.63
C PHE A 6 45.55 37.16 10.59
N LEU A 7 46.49 36.24 10.37
CA LEU A 7 46.20 34.81 10.38
C LEU A 7 45.78 34.31 11.77
N ALA A 8 46.43 34.80 12.83
CA ALA A 8 46.08 34.45 14.21
C ALA A 8 44.71 35.00 14.62
N VAL A 9 44.37 36.23 14.22
CA VAL A 9 43.06 36.83 14.51
C VAL A 9 41.92 36.12 13.76
N SER A 10 42.14 35.68 12.52
CA SER A 10 41.15 34.91 11.77
C SER A 10 40.91 33.50 12.34
N ILE A 11 41.95 32.82 12.84
CA ILE A 11 41.80 31.49 13.45
C ILE A 11 41.03 31.57 14.77
N VAL A 12 41.25 32.61 15.59
CA VAL A 12 40.52 32.82 16.85
C VAL A 12 39.06 33.19 16.59
N ALA A 13 38.78 33.99 15.56
CA ALA A 13 37.40 34.33 15.17
C ALA A 13 36.62 33.12 14.65
N ILE A 14 37.25 32.24 13.87
CA ILE A 14 36.63 31.00 13.37
C ILE A 14 36.39 30.02 14.52
N ALA A 15 37.34 29.87 15.45
CA ALA A 15 37.19 29.01 16.63
C ALA A 15 36.05 29.47 17.56
N ALA A 16 35.89 30.79 17.74
CA ALA A 16 34.80 31.37 18.52
C ALA A 16 33.43 31.19 17.84
N LEU A 17 33.36 31.27 16.51
CA LEU A 17 32.14 30.99 15.74
C LEU A 17 31.75 29.50 15.80
N THR A 18 32.73 28.58 15.74
CA THR A 18 32.46 27.14 15.84
C THR A 18 32.04 26.71 17.25
N ALA A 19 32.57 27.35 18.30
CA ALA A 19 32.18 27.06 19.68
C ALA A 19 30.78 27.59 20.03
N THR A 20 30.36 28.70 19.44
CA THR A 20 29.00 29.26 19.61
C THR A 20 27.94 28.47 18.82
N LEU A 21 28.28 27.93 17.64
CA LEU A 21 27.41 27.00 16.91
C LEU A 21 27.31 25.63 17.59
N ALA A 22 28.41 25.08 18.11
CA ALA A 22 28.40 23.79 18.80
C ALA A 22 27.62 23.80 20.12
N SER A 23 27.65 24.93 20.85
CA SER A 23 26.87 25.11 22.09
C SER A 23 25.38 25.35 21.82
N GLN A 24 25.02 25.98 20.69
CA GLN A 24 23.62 26.07 20.27
C GLN A 24 23.08 24.71 19.83
N HIS A 25 23.83 23.91 19.07
CA HIS A 25 23.40 22.55 18.69
C HIS A 25 23.23 21.60 19.89
N TRP A 26 24.05 21.72 20.94
CA TRP A 26 23.88 20.93 22.17
C TRP A 26 22.65 21.35 22.99
N LEU A 27 22.30 22.64 23.02
CA LEU A 27 21.10 23.12 23.72
C LEU A 27 19.81 22.76 22.96
N PHE A 28 19.83 22.73 21.62
CA PHE A 28 18.69 22.28 20.81
C PHE A 28 18.50 20.75 20.85
N SER A 29 19.58 19.98 20.94
CA SER A 29 19.51 18.50 21.03
C SER A 29 18.92 18.01 22.35
N GLN A 30 19.22 18.68 23.48
CA GLN A 30 18.62 18.30 24.77
C GLN A 30 17.16 18.77 24.94
N ALA A 31 16.76 19.89 24.32
CA ALA A 31 15.38 20.35 24.34
C ALA A 31 14.43 19.44 23.53
N TYR A 32 14.92 18.83 22.44
CA TYR A 32 14.13 17.85 21.67
C TYR A 32 14.10 16.45 22.31
N ALA A 33 15.16 16.06 23.02
CA ALA A 33 15.26 14.73 23.62
C ALA A 33 14.38 14.54 24.88
N SER A 34 13.88 15.62 25.51
CA SER A 34 13.14 15.51 26.78
C SER A 34 11.63 15.77 26.69
N GLU A 35 11.06 16.06 25.51
CA GLU A 35 9.64 16.45 25.39
C GLU A 35 8.79 15.57 24.46
N GLN A 36 9.28 14.38 24.08
CA GLN A 36 8.51 13.39 23.31
C GLN A 36 8.69 11.96 23.84
N GLN A 37 8.48 11.75 25.14
CA GLN A 37 7.94 10.46 25.55
C GLN A 37 6.41 10.55 25.41
N PRO A 38 5.77 9.83 24.47
CA PRO A 38 4.33 9.70 24.54
C PRO A 38 4.00 8.99 25.86
N GLU A 39 3.30 9.70 26.73
CA GLU A 39 2.56 9.13 27.86
C GLU A 39 1.80 7.88 27.36
N PRO A 40 1.74 6.79 28.16
CA PRO A 40 0.96 5.62 27.79
C PRO A 40 -0.48 6.06 27.49
N VAL A 41 -0.94 5.71 26.28
CA VAL A 41 -2.28 6.01 25.79
C VAL A 41 -3.29 5.64 26.87
N SER A 42 -4.00 6.65 27.38
CA SER A 42 -5.03 6.48 28.40
C SER A 42 -6.17 5.62 27.86
N GLU A 43 -6.65 4.70 28.70
CA GLU A 43 -7.84 3.88 28.53
C GLU A 43 -9.05 4.68 28.03
N GLN A 44 -9.33 4.68 26.73
CA GLN A 44 -10.68 4.93 26.18
C GLN A 44 -10.66 4.73 24.66
N GLU A 45 -10.79 3.47 24.25
CA GLU A 45 -11.49 3.00 23.03
C GLU A 45 -11.35 1.47 22.89
N ALA A 46 -11.40 0.76 24.01
CA ALA A 46 -11.73 -0.66 23.97
C ALA A 46 -13.23 -0.76 23.74
N LEU A 47 -13.64 -1.26 22.58
CA LEU A 47 -14.98 -1.85 22.44
C LEU A 47 -15.21 -2.77 23.66
N PRO A 48 -16.35 -2.66 24.37
CA PRO A 48 -16.62 -3.58 25.46
C PRO A 48 -16.64 -5.00 24.89
N VAL A 49 -15.60 -5.76 25.20
CA VAL A 49 -15.52 -7.20 24.92
C VAL A 49 -16.48 -7.87 25.89
N THR A 50 -17.75 -7.91 25.50
CA THR A 50 -18.71 -8.88 26.02
C THR A 50 -19.47 -9.45 24.85
N LEU A 51 -18.92 -10.52 24.29
CA LEU A 51 -19.61 -11.71 23.78
C LEU A 51 -18.55 -12.53 23.07
N SER A 52 -18.52 -13.84 23.36
CA SER A 52 -17.91 -14.84 22.49
C SER A 52 -18.55 -14.71 21.11
N ALA A 53 -18.01 -13.79 20.32
CA ALA A 53 -18.57 -13.44 19.04
C ALA A 53 -18.33 -14.67 18.12
N PRO A 54 -19.40 -15.24 17.52
CA PRO A 54 -19.23 -16.35 16.60
C PRO A 54 -18.23 -15.95 15.51
N TRP A 55 -17.54 -16.92 14.89
CA TRP A 55 -16.55 -16.68 13.82
C TRP A 55 -17.04 -15.67 12.75
N ASN A 56 -18.35 -15.60 12.52
CA ASN A 56 -19.01 -14.63 11.64
C ASN A 56 -18.78 -13.15 12.04
N ALA A 57 -18.67 -12.80 13.32
CA ALA A 57 -18.52 -11.42 13.79
C ALA A 57 -17.16 -10.79 13.44
N PHE A 58 -16.09 -11.59 13.38
CA PHE A 58 -14.77 -11.11 12.96
C PHE A 58 -14.64 -11.00 11.43
N SER A 59 -15.45 -11.76 10.70
CA SER A 59 -15.42 -11.75 9.24
C SER A 59 -16.03 -10.49 8.62
N SER A 60 -16.88 -9.79 9.37
CA SER A 60 -17.50 -8.52 8.99
C SER A 60 -16.78 -7.29 9.54
N SER A 61 -15.68 -7.44 10.27
CA SER A 61 -15.00 -6.33 10.95
C SER A 61 -14.55 -5.22 9.99
N PHE A 62 -14.25 -5.55 8.72
CA PHE A 62 -13.82 -4.59 7.71
C PHE A 62 -14.97 -3.99 6.89
N LEU A 63 -16.24 -4.28 7.25
CA LEU A 63 -17.42 -3.79 6.54
C LEU A 63 -18.10 -2.60 7.24
N LEU A 64 -17.60 -2.22 8.42
CA LEU A 64 -18.26 -1.23 9.27
C LEU A 64 -17.94 0.20 8.80
N PRO A 65 -18.94 1.10 8.77
CA PRO A 65 -18.72 2.52 8.56
C PRO A 65 -18.05 3.16 9.78
N ALA A 66 -17.34 4.27 9.57
CA ALA A 66 -16.84 5.12 10.64
C ALA A 66 -17.98 5.56 11.59
N GLU A 67 -17.69 5.62 12.89
CA GLU A 67 -18.74 5.80 13.91
C GLU A 67 -19.42 7.17 13.84
N HIS A 68 -18.67 8.20 13.43
CA HIS A 68 -19.12 9.59 13.39
C HIS A 68 -20.10 9.92 12.26
N LEU A 69 -20.36 9.00 11.33
CA LEU A 69 -21.27 9.25 10.21
C LEU A 69 -22.71 9.46 10.69
N SER A 70 -23.33 10.55 10.22
CA SER A 70 -24.76 10.84 10.34
C SER A 70 -25.63 9.81 9.59
N SER A 71 -26.95 9.86 9.80
CA SER A 71 -27.88 8.96 9.12
C SER A 71 -27.82 9.07 7.59
N ASP A 72 -27.74 10.28 7.05
CA ASP A 72 -27.66 10.51 5.60
C ASP A 72 -26.31 10.03 5.04
N GLU A 73 -25.21 10.28 5.76
CA GLU A 73 -23.89 9.77 5.41
C GLU A 73 -23.82 8.24 5.44
N ARG A 74 -24.51 7.58 6.38
CA ARG A 74 -24.63 6.12 6.40
C ARG A 74 -25.37 5.59 5.19
N MET A 75 -26.33 6.36 4.65
CA MET A 75 -26.98 6.02 3.38
C MET A 75 -26.00 6.15 2.21
N SER A 76 -25.23 7.24 2.13
CA SER A 76 -24.16 7.41 1.13
C SER A 76 -23.10 6.30 1.22
N PHE A 77 -22.71 5.91 2.42
CA PHE A 77 -21.79 4.79 2.66
C PHE A 77 -22.38 3.47 2.13
N ALA A 78 -23.66 3.19 2.40
CA ALA A 78 -24.33 1.99 1.91
C ALA A 78 -24.44 1.97 0.37
N LEU A 79 -24.73 3.12 -0.25
CA LEU A 79 -24.74 3.27 -1.71
C LEU A 79 -23.35 3.04 -2.30
N GLY A 80 -22.31 3.64 -1.73
CA GLY A 80 -20.92 3.40 -2.14
C GLY A 80 -20.49 1.94 -1.97
N SER A 81 -20.90 1.28 -0.88
CA SER A 81 -20.68 -0.17 -0.68
C SER A 81 -21.37 -1.02 -1.74
N SER A 82 -22.57 -0.63 -2.16
CA SER A 82 -23.31 -1.30 -3.24
C SER A 82 -22.60 -1.14 -4.58
N LEU A 83 -22.12 0.07 -4.89
CA LEU A 83 -21.29 0.32 -6.07
C LEU A 83 -19.96 -0.46 -6.03
N PHE A 84 -19.30 -0.54 -4.87
CA PHE A 84 -18.07 -1.30 -4.68
C PHE A 84 -18.24 -2.81 -4.92
N SER A 85 -19.44 -3.32 -4.62
CA SER A 85 -19.82 -4.74 -4.81
C SER A 85 -20.45 -5.01 -6.17
N LYS A 86 -20.74 -3.97 -6.94
CA LYS A 86 -21.44 -4.06 -8.22
C LYS A 86 -20.64 -4.88 -9.22
N ILE A 87 -21.29 -5.88 -9.82
CA ILE A 87 -20.70 -6.68 -10.88
C ILE A 87 -20.97 -5.99 -12.23
N TRP A 88 -19.91 -5.48 -12.85
CA TRP A 88 -19.97 -4.87 -14.17
C TRP A 88 -20.13 -5.95 -15.27
N VAL A 89 -20.86 -5.61 -16.33
CA VAL A 89 -21.09 -6.44 -17.52
C VAL A 89 -20.65 -5.72 -18.79
N SER A 90 -20.27 -6.49 -19.81
CA SER A 90 -19.76 -5.95 -21.09
C SER A 90 -20.81 -5.09 -21.80
N SER A 91 -20.33 -4.01 -22.42
CA SER A 91 -21.17 -3.16 -23.25
C SER A 91 -21.39 -3.72 -24.66
N PRO A 92 -22.56 -3.48 -25.29
CA PRO A 92 -23.79 -2.96 -24.70
C PRO A 92 -24.54 -4.03 -23.91
N SER A 93 -25.19 -3.63 -22.82
CA SER A 93 -26.03 -4.51 -22.00
C SER A 93 -27.50 -4.08 -22.01
N SER A 94 -28.41 -5.02 -21.73
CA SER A 94 -29.84 -4.69 -21.58
C SER A 94 -30.15 -3.85 -20.33
N THR A 95 -29.26 -3.85 -19.34
CA THR A 95 -29.36 -3.07 -18.11
C THR A 95 -28.21 -2.08 -18.03
N THR A 96 -28.43 -0.87 -18.55
CA THR A 96 -27.45 0.23 -18.50
C THR A 96 -26.89 0.49 -17.11
N ALA A 97 -27.65 0.16 -16.07
CA ALA A 97 -27.22 0.28 -14.68
C ALA A 97 -26.02 -0.59 -14.30
N SER A 98 -25.67 -1.67 -15.02
CA SER A 98 -24.47 -2.51 -14.76
C SER A 98 -23.49 -2.58 -15.92
N ASP A 99 -23.73 -1.78 -16.96
CA ASP A 99 -22.95 -1.69 -18.19
C ASP A 99 -21.57 -1.04 -17.96
N GLY A 100 -20.64 -1.28 -18.88
CA GLY A 100 -19.36 -0.59 -18.96
C GLY A 100 -18.14 -1.42 -18.57
N LEU A 101 -18.28 -2.73 -18.32
CA LEU A 101 -17.10 -3.57 -18.12
C LEU A 101 -16.18 -3.45 -19.33
N GLY A 102 -14.94 -3.02 -19.11
CA GLY A 102 -14.02 -2.78 -20.20
C GLY A 102 -13.67 -4.06 -20.95
N PRO A 103 -13.16 -3.95 -22.19
CA PRO A 103 -12.90 -5.11 -23.03
C PRO A 103 -11.93 -6.12 -22.40
N LEU A 104 -10.91 -5.60 -21.70
CA LEU A 104 -9.89 -6.33 -20.96
C LEU A 104 -9.95 -5.88 -19.50
N PHE A 105 -9.87 -6.83 -18.57
CA PHE A 105 -10.01 -6.58 -17.13
C PHE A 105 -9.34 -7.68 -16.29
N ASN A 106 -9.12 -7.40 -15.00
CA ASN A 106 -8.69 -8.39 -14.00
C ASN A 106 -9.84 -8.84 -13.08
N ALA A 107 -10.81 -7.96 -12.85
CA ALA A 107 -11.98 -8.25 -12.03
C ALA A 107 -13.23 -7.53 -12.54
N ARG A 108 -14.40 -8.03 -12.13
CA ARG A 108 -15.70 -7.44 -12.50
C ARG A 108 -16.30 -6.56 -11.41
N SER A 109 -15.64 -6.43 -10.26
CA SER A 109 -15.99 -5.53 -9.17
C SER A 109 -14.79 -5.28 -8.26
N CYS A 110 -14.79 -4.16 -7.55
CA CYS A 110 -13.73 -3.86 -6.58
C CYS A 110 -13.71 -4.89 -5.45
N HIS A 111 -14.88 -5.37 -5.02
CA HIS A 111 -15.02 -6.40 -4.00
C HIS A 111 -14.40 -7.75 -4.38
N SER A 112 -14.35 -8.10 -5.67
CA SER A 112 -13.70 -9.33 -6.14
C SER A 112 -12.19 -9.33 -5.87
N CYS A 113 -11.53 -8.17 -5.94
CA CYS A 113 -10.13 -8.00 -5.57
C CYS A 113 -9.96 -7.86 -4.05
N HIS A 114 -10.75 -6.97 -3.43
CA HIS A 114 -10.68 -6.63 -2.01
C HIS A 114 -11.66 -7.46 -1.18
N ILE A 115 -11.29 -8.73 -0.91
CA ILE A 115 -12.13 -9.73 -0.24
C ILE A 115 -12.69 -9.17 1.09
N ARG A 116 -13.97 -8.80 1.11
CA ARG A 116 -14.62 -8.13 2.26
C ARG A 116 -13.83 -6.91 2.76
N ASN A 117 -13.32 -6.09 1.84
CA ASN A 117 -12.41 -4.95 2.11
C ASN A 117 -11.05 -5.34 2.70
N GLY A 118 -10.80 -6.64 2.81
CA GLY A 118 -9.55 -7.21 3.26
C GLY A 118 -8.58 -7.47 2.13
N ARG A 119 -7.58 -8.27 2.46
CA ARG A 119 -6.49 -8.62 1.55
C ARG A 119 -6.95 -9.62 0.49
N GLY A 120 -6.41 -9.48 -0.71
CA GLY A 120 -6.46 -10.50 -1.76
C GLY A 120 -5.48 -11.64 -1.54
N ARG A 121 -5.45 -12.60 -2.46
CA ARG A 121 -4.53 -13.75 -2.43
C ARG A 121 -3.91 -13.98 -3.81
N PRO A 122 -2.66 -14.48 -3.87
CA PRO A 122 -2.08 -14.96 -5.12
C PRO A 122 -2.90 -16.12 -5.69
N THR A 123 -2.82 -16.31 -7.01
CA THR A 123 -3.35 -17.52 -7.66
C THR A 123 -2.71 -18.78 -7.07
N THR A 124 -3.50 -19.83 -6.91
CA THR A 124 -3.00 -21.13 -6.42
C THR A 124 -2.61 -22.03 -7.59
N THR A 125 -1.55 -22.81 -7.42
CA THR A 125 -1.05 -23.76 -8.43
C THR A 125 -1.98 -24.95 -8.68
N HIS A 126 -2.99 -25.14 -7.84
CA HIS A 126 -3.76 -26.38 -7.76
C HIS A 126 -5.13 -26.32 -8.45
N ASP A 127 -5.58 -25.14 -8.87
CA ASP A 127 -6.86 -25.00 -9.52
C ASP A 127 -6.73 -24.13 -10.76
N SER A 128 -6.86 -24.75 -11.94
CA SER A 128 -6.90 -24.04 -13.22
C SER A 128 -8.11 -23.10 -13.33
N ALA A 129 -9.08 -23.19 -12.43
CA ALA A 129 -10.20 -22.26 -12.30
C ALA A 129 -9.96 -21.14 -11.26
N ASP A 130 -8.91 -21.21 -10.44
CA ASP A 130 -8.51 -20.14 -9.51
C ASP A 130 -7.75 -19.06 -10.27
N ALA A 131 -8.50 -18.37 -11.12
CA ALA A 131 -8.00 -17.20 -11.79
C ALA A 131 -7.54 -16.16 -10.76
N ALA A 132 -6.50 -15.41 -11.09
CA ALA A 132 -5.78 -14.52 -10.17
C ALA A 132 -6.59 -13.26 -9.82
N ILE A 133 -7.90 -13.36 -9.57
CA ILE A 133 -8.85 -12.24 -9.49
C ILE A 133 -8.41 -11.16 -8.49
N SER A 134 -7.69 -11.54 -7.42
CA SER A 134 -7.22 -10.59 -6.39
C SER A 134 -5.70 -10.36 -6.38
N MET A 135 -5.03 -10.72 -7.48
CA MET A 135 -3.61 -10.52 -7.75
C MET A 135 -3.39 -10.02 -9.18
N ILE A 136 -2.80 -8.85 -9.32
CA ILE A 136 -2.45 -8.27 -10.61
C ILE A 136 -0.96 -8.42 -10.90
N LEU A 137 -0.59 -8.34 -12.18
CA LEU A 137 0.80 -8.27 -12.64
C LEU A 137 1.02 -6.96 -13.39
N ARG A 138 1.67 -6.00 -12.73
CA ARG A 138 2.04 -4.72 -13.36
C ARG A 138 3.21 -4.94 -14.31
N LEU A 139 3.16 -4.31 -15.47
CA LEU A 139 4.16 -4.39 -16.54
C LEU A 139 4.80 -3.02 -16.76
N SER A 140 6.05 -3.03 -17.21
CA SER A 140 6.77 -1.86 -17.73
C SER A 140 8.02 -2.31 -18.49
N ILE A 141 8.70 -1.37 -19.11
CA ILE A 141 10.10 -1.53 -19.55
C ILE A 141 11.00 -0.53 -18.81
N PRO A 142 12.30 -0.80 -18.66
CA PRO A 142 13.25 0.19 -18.16
C PRO A 142 13.14 1.51 -18.91
N ALA A 143 13.28 2.63 -18.20
CA ALA A 143 13.50 3.91 -18.84
C ALA A 143 14.76 3.83 -19.74
N GLN A 144 14.62 4.12 -21.03
CA GLN A 144 15.78 4.19 -21.91
C GLN A 144 16.65 5.38 -21.46
N THR A 145 17.88 5.09 -21.05
CA THR A 145 18.86 6.11 -20.69
C THR A 145 19.00 7.09 -21.86
N GLN A 146 18.58 8.34 -21.66
CA GLN A 146 18.54 9.47 -22.62
C GLN A 146 17.24 9.75 -23.39
N GLN A 147 16.07 9.32 -22.89
CA GLN A 147 14.82 9.94 -23.32
C GLN A 147 14.04 10.59 -22.16
N PRO A 148 14.16 11.92 -21.96
CA PRO A 148 13.14 12.67 -21.24
C PRO A 148 11.93 12.78 -22.17
N THR A 149 11.10 11.75 -22.20
CA THR A 149 9.96 11.69 -23.13
C THR A 149 8.75 11.06 -22.45
N MET A 150 7.55 11.61 -22.52
CA MET A 150 7.01 12.80 -23.17
C MET A 150 5.63 13.04 -22.51
N GLN A 151 5.25 14.30 -22.34
CA GLN A 151 4.20 14.85 -21.46
C GLN A 151 4.70 15.03 -20.02
N ALA A 152 5.08 16.28 -19.71
CA ALA A 152 5.69 16.84 -18.49
C ALA A 152 6.40 15.84 -17.53
N PRO A 153 7.73 15.99 -17.27
CA PRO A 153 8.44 15.17 -16.29
C PRO A 153 7.62 14.94 -15.03
N GLY A 154 7.26 13.67 -14.77
CA GLY A 154 6.47 13.29 -13.61
C GLY A 154 5.00 12.99 -13.83
N GLN A 155 4.41 13.12 -15.03
CA GLN A 155 3.01 12.72 -15.29
C GLN A 155 2.80 11.21 -15.38
N GLN A 156 3.81 10.49 -15.84
CA GLN A 156 3.73 9.05 -16.07
C GLN A 156 4.50 8.29 -15.00
N SER A 157 3.88 7.25 -14.45
CA SER A 157 4.48 6.44 -13.37
C SER A 157 5.59 5.51 -13.86
N VAL A 158 5.48 4.99 -15.09
CA VAL A 158 6.40 4.04 -15.72
C VAL A 158 6.38 4.18 -17.25
N LEU A 159 7.42 3.69 -17.94
CA LEU A 159 7.27 3.37 -19.36
C LEU A 159 6.47 2.07 -19.52
N PRO A 160 5.34 2.07 -20.26
CA PRO A 160 4.48 0.89 -20.38
C PRO A 160 5.17 -0.17 -21.24
N GLU A 161 4.75 -1.41 -21.04
CA GLU A 161 5.05 -2.48 -21.98
C GLU A 161 4.36 -2.13 -23.34
N PRO A 162 5.07 -2.14 -24.48
CA PRO A 162 4.53 -1.61 -25.75
C PRO A 162 3.26 -2.29 -26.29
N VAL A 163 3.01 -3.54 -25.92
CA VAL A 163 1.89 -4.37 -26.40
C VAL A 163 0.79 -4.47 -25.33
N TYR A 164 1.19 -4.57 -24.06
CA TYR A 164 0.34 -4.95 -22.92
C TYR A 164 0.19 -3.82 -21.88
N GLY A 165 0.70 -2.63 -22.14
CA GLY A 165 0.43 -1.46 -21.31
C GLY A 165 1.12 -1.53 -19.94
N THR A 166 0.41 -1.11 -18.90
CA THR A 166 0.99 -1.02 -17.55
C THR A 166 0.59 -2.18 -16.63
N GLN A 167 -0.34 -3.02 -17.07
CA GLN A 167 -0.89 -4.13 -16.30
C GLN A 167 -1.39 -5.23 -17.23
N LEU A 168 -1.03 -6.49 -16.94
CA LEU A 168 -1.59 -7.62 -17.65
C LEU A 168 -3.06 -7.84 -17.27
N GLN A 169 -3.93 -7.88 -18.28
CA GLN A 169 -5.36 -8.17 -18.16
C GLN A 169 -5.66 -9.64 -18.46
N ASP A 170 -5.89 -10.44 -17.41
CA ASP A 170 -6.05 -11.89 -17.52
C ASP A 170 -7.48 -12.33 -17.90
N PHE A 171 -8.42 -11.40 -18.05
CA PHE A 171 -9.76 -11.65 -18.58
C PHE A 171 -10.13 -10.72 -19.71
N SER A 172 -11.16 -11.13 -20.45
CA SER A 172 -11.73 -10.36 -21.53
C SER A 172 -13.24 -10.58 -21.64
N VAL A 173 -13.91 -9.63 -22.29
CA VAL A 173 -15.28 -9.80 -22.74
C VAL A 173 -15.36 -10.75 -23.94
N GLN A 174 -16.58 -11.16 -24.31
CA GLN A 174 -16.79 -12.00 -25.49
C GLN A 174 -16.35 -11.27 -26.78
N GLY A 175 -15.67 -11.98 -27.67
CA GLY A 175 -15.27 -11.47 -28.99
C GLY A 175 -13.79 -11.09 -29.09
N ILE A 176 -13.09 -10.93 -27.96
CA ILE A 176 -11.64 -10.75 -27.94
C ILE A 176 -10.96 -11.72 -26.97
N ALA A 177 -9.69 -11.98 -27.20
CA ALA A 177 -8.88 -12.79 -26.31
C ALA A 177 -8.36 -11.94 -25.13
N ALA A 178 -8.29 -12.52 -23.95
CA ALA A 178 -7.54 -11.95 -22.83
C ALA A 178 -6.05 -11.85 -23.18
N GLU A 179 -5.32 -10.98 -22.50
CA GLU A 179 -3.92 -10.71 -22.84
C GLU A 179 -3.00 -11.89 -22.59
N GLY A 180 -3.28 -12.62 -21.52
CA GLY A 180 -2.54 -13.81 -21.11
C GLY A 180 -3.11 -14.42 -19.83
N ARG A 181 -2.36 -15.33 -19.22
CA ARG A 181 -2.67 -15.98 -17.94
C ARG A 181 -1.47 -15.93 -17.03
N ILE A 182 -1.66 -15.41 -15.82
CA ILE A 182 -0.62 -15.38 -14.79
C ILE A 182 -0.42 -16.81 -14.26
N LYS A 183 0.84 -17.25 -14.19
CA LYS A 183 1.24 -18.48 -13.53
C LYS A 183 2.30 -18.17 -12.48
N VAL A 184 2.08 -18.67 -11.27
CA VAL A 184 3.04 -18.56 -10.16
C VAL A 184 3.60 -19.93 -9.87
N ARG A 185 4.92 -20.05 -9.75
CA ARG A 185 5.59 -21.22 -9.17
C ARG A 185 6.31 -20.81 -7.91
N TYR A 186 6.37 -21.69 -6.92
CA TYR A 186 7.07 -21.41 -5.67
C TYR A 186 8.23 -22.38 -5.51
N THR A 187 9.38 -21.84 -5.13
CA THR A 187 10.56 -22.61 -4.72
C THR A 187 10.77 -22.41 -3.23
N GLU A 188 10.88 -23.51 -2.48
CA GLU A 188 11.14 -23.46 -1.04
C GLU A 188 12.57 -23.00 -0.76
N LEU A 189 12.71 -22.04 0.15
CA LEU A 189 13.97 -21.42 0.58
C LEU A 189 14.17 -21.70 2.07
N PRO A 190 15.00 -22.69 2.45
CA PRO A 190 15.25 -22.99 3.85
C PRO A 190 15.98 -21.84 4.52
N VAL A 191 15.54 -21.49 5.73
CA VAL A 191 16.16 -20.50 6.60
C VAL A 191 16.80 -21.21 7.78
N SER A 192 17.93 -20.68 8.25
CA SER A 192 18.60 -21.15 9.46
C SER A 192 17.62 -21.26 10.64
N PRO A 193 17.77 -22.26 11.51
CA PRO A 193 16.92 -22.40 12.69
C PRO A 193 16.89 -21.12 13.53
N LEU A 194 15.70 -20.76 14.02
CA LEU A 194 15.56 -19.63 14.92
C LEU A 194 16.19 -19.93 16.27
N ALA A 195 16.61 -18.90 17.02
CA ALA A 195 17.23 -19.09 18.32
C ALA A 195 16.34 -19.92 19.27
N GLY A 196 16.92 -20.93 19.91
CA GLY A 196 16.22 -21.84 20.81
C GLY A 196 15.41 -22.96 20.13
N GLU A 197 15.37 -23.02 18.80
CA GLU A 197 14.78 -24.13 18.05
C GLU A 197 15.86 -25.12 17.64
N LYS A 198 15.72 -26.40 18.04
CA LYS A 198 16.76 -27.43 17.83
C LYS A 198 16.71 -28.09 16.46
N THR A 199 15.56 -28.05 15.77
CA THR A 199 15.31 -28.83 14.55
C THR A 199 14.35 -28.18 13.55
N ALA A 200 13.58 -27.17 13.94
CA ALA A 200 12.63 -26.53 13.05
C ALA A 200 13.37 -25.56 12.11
N THR A 201 13.49 -25.95 10.84
CA THR A 201 13.86 -25.04 9.76
C THR A 201 12.58 -24.38 9.27
N ILE A 202 12.51 -23.05 9.36
CA ILE A 202 11.48 -22.31 8.63
C ILE A 202 11.87 -22.39 7.16
N SER A 203 10.94 -22.79 6.32
CA SER A 203 11.10 -22.69 4.87
C SER A 203 10.28 -21.50 4.41
N LEU A 204 10.90 -20.53 3.76
CA LEU A 204 10.21 -19.48 3.01
C LEU A 204 9.88 -19.99 1.61
N ARG A 205 9.10 -19.24 0.84
CA ARG A 205 8.85 -19.55 -0.57
C ARG A 205 9.14 -18.35 -1.46
N THR A 206 9.98 -18.54 -2.47
CA THR A 206 10.26 -17.54 -3.50
C THR A 206 9.32 -17.76 -4.67
N PRO A 207 8.56 -16.74 -5.11
CA PRO A 207 7.71 -16.86 -6.28
C PRO A 207 8.49 -16.64 -7.59
N GLU A 208 8.14 -17.41 -8.61
CA GLU A 208 8.48 -17.16 -10.02
C GLU A 208 7.19 -16.84 -10.77
N TYR A 209 7.19 -15.71 -11.48
CA TYR A 209 6.05 -15.27 -12.30
C TYR A 209 6.30 -15.57 -13.77
N ASP A 210 5.25 -16.05 -14.44
CA ASP A 210 5.29 -16.45 -15.84
C ASP A 210 3.94 -16.10 -16.48
N ILE A 211 3.95 -15.58 -17.70
CA ILE A 211 2.74 -15.24 -18.45
C ILE A 211 2.55 -16.28 -19.56
N LYS A 212 1.45 -17.01 -19.50
CA LYS A 212 1.08 -18.01 -20.51
C LYS A 212 0.02 -17.48 -21.46
N GLN A 213 -0.08 -18.10 -22.63
CA GLN A 213 -1.14 -17.84 -23.61
C GLN A 213 -1.24 -16.35 -24.01
N LEU A 214 -0.10 -15.73 -24.31
CA LEU A 214 -0.04 -14.36 -24.81
C LEU A 214 -0.81 -14.24 -26.14
N SER A 215 -1.80 -13.36 -26.20
CA SER A 215 -2.71 -13.25 -27.36
C SER A 215 -2.36 -12.16 -28.36
N TYR A 216 -1.48 -11.22 -28.01
CA TYR A 216 -1.21 -10.00 -28.79
C TYR A 216 0.24 -9.88 -29.27
N GLY A 217 1.04 -10.94 -29.11
CA GLY A 217 2.44 -11.01 -29.51
C GLY A 217 3.38 -11.36 -28.35
N PRO A 218 4.69 -11.42 -28.59
CA PRO A 218 5.65 -11.56 -27.51
C PRO A 218 5.72 -10.29 -26.67
N LEU A 219 6.03 -10.45 -25.38
CA LEU A 219 6.45 -9.34 -24.52
C LEU A 219 7.77 -8.75 -25.03
N HIS A 220 7.99 -7.47 -24.76
CA HIS A 220 9.30 -6.85 -24.93
C HIS A 220 10.37 -7.63 -24.13
N PRO A 221 11.59 -7.82 -24.67
CA PRO A 221 12.63 -8.60 -23.99
C PRO A 221 13.04 -8.00 -22.63
N ASP A 222 12.89 -6.70 -22.47
CA ASP A 222 13.20 -5.98 -21.22
C ASP A 222 11.98 -5.76 -20.31
N THR A 223 10.87 -6.49 -20.52
CA THR A 223 9.69 -6.35 -19.64
C THR A 223 10.05 -6.62 -18.18
N ARG A 224 9.70 -5.67 -17.31
CA ARG A 224 9.75 -5.80 -15.86
C ARG A 224 8.35 -6.08 -15.33
N MET A 225 8.27 -6.93 -14.32
CA MET A 225 6.99 -7.40 -13.76
C MET A 225 6.94 -7.14 -12.26
N SER A 226 5.79 -6.66 -11.77
CA SER A 226 5.53 -6.47 -10.34
C SER A 226 4.20 -7.11 -9.98
N ALA A 227 4.28 -8.24 -9.28
CA ALA A 227 3.12 -8.96 -8.79
C ALA A 227 2.55 -8.28 -7.55
N ARG A 228 1.25 -8.01 -7.52
CA ARG A 228 0.61 -7.30 -6.40
C ARG A 228 -0.72 -7.93 -6.03
N VAL A 229 -0.88 -8.34 -4.77
CA VAL A 229 -2.19 -8.70 -4.22
C VAL A 229 -2.92 -7.46 -3.75
N ALA A 230 -4.25 -7.46 -3.84
CA ALA A 230 -5.06 -6.36 -3.33
C ALA A 230 -4.80 -6.14 -1.82
N PRO A 231 -4.43 -4.92 -1.38
CA PRO A 231 -4.27 -4.62 0.05
C PRO A 231 -5.63 -4.46 0.75
N PRO A 232 -5.70 -4.61 2.08
CA PRO A 232 -6.85 -4.14 2.86
C PRO A 232 -7.07 -2.63 2.66
N ILE A 233 -8.34 -2.20 2.65
CA ILE A 233 -8.73 -0.80 2.38
C ILE A 233 -9.42 -0.10 3.56
N ILE A 234 -9.32 -0.68 4.75
CA ILE A 234 -9.82 -0.07 5.99
C ILE A 234 -8.97 1.13 6.42
N GLY A 235 -9.60 2.15 6.99
CA GLY A 235 -8.93 3.31 7.59
C GLY A 235 -8.21 4.22 6.61
N LEU A 236 -8.36 4.04 5.29
CA LEU A 236 -7.59 4.82 4.33
C LEU A 236 -7.90 6.33 4.39
N GLY A 237 -9.13 6.73 4.73
CA GLY A 237 -9.44 8.15 4.94
C GLY A 237 -8.72 8.78 6.12
N LEU A 238 -8.45 8.00 7.17
CA LEU A 238 -7.63 8.45 8.30
C LEU A 238 -6.16 8.65 7.87
N LEU A 239 -5.63 7.79 6.99
CA LEU A 239 -4.29 7.97 6.41
C LEU A 239 -4.23 9.16 5.45
N GLU A 240 -5.29 9.40 4.67
CA GLU A 240 -5.41 10.59 3.81
C GLU A 240 -5.39 11.88 4.64
N ALA A 241 -5.99 11.85 5.83
CA ALA A 241 -6.08 13.00 6.73
C ALA A 241 -4.76 13.35 7.46
N ILE A 242 -3.74 12.48 7.43
CA ILE A 242 -2.41 12.80 7.99
C ILE A 242 -1.82 13.99 7.21
N PRO A 243 -1.47 15.11 7.86
CA PRO A 243 -0.93 16.28 7.16
C PRO A 243 0.35 15.93 6.38
N GLU A 244 0.49 16.44 5.16
CA GLU A 244 1.68 16.17 4.32
C GLU A 244 2.98 16.56 5.04
N ALA A 245 2.98 17.70 5.74
CA ALA A 245 4.14 18.17 6.49
C ALA A 245 4.61 17.18 7.57
N VAL A 246 3.72 16.37 8.15
CA VAL A 246 4.08 15.36 9.16
C VAL A 246 4.81 14.18 8.50
N ILE A 247 4.37 13.76 7.30
CA ILE A 247 5.04 12.69 6.54
C ILE A 247 6.39 13.18 6.03
N LEU A 248 6.44 14.40 5.46
CA LEU A 248 7.68 15.00 4.96
C LEU A 248 8.74 15.20 6.06
N ALA A 249 8.31 15.52 7.27
CA ALA A 249 9.21 15.66 8.41
C ALA A 249 9.85 14.33 8.86
N SER A 250 9.36 13.19 8.37
CA SER A 250 9.89 11.86 8.66
C SER A 250 10.83 11.34 7.56
N GLU A 251 11.03 12.09 6.46
CA GLU A 251 11.97 11.69 5.41
C GLU A 251 13.42 11.78 5.92
N ASP A 252 14.21 10.72 5.69
CA ASP A 252 15.66 10.70 5.90
C ASP A 252 16.36 9.96 4.74
N PRO A 253 16.28 10.47 3.49
CA PRO A 253 16.80 9.77 2.32
C PRO A 253 18.32 9.58 2.32
N ASP A 254 19.04 10.34 3.15
CA ASP A 254 20.51 10.33 3.23
C ASP A 254 21.01 9.60 4.49
N ASP A 255 20.13 8.96 5.28
CA ASP A 255 20.45 8.24 6.53
C ASP A 255 21.32 9.12 7.46
N LEU A 256 20.86 10.35 7.73
CA LEU A 256 21.62 11.37 8.45
C LEU A 256 21.87 10.97 9.92
N ASP A 257 20.99 10.16 10.50
CA ASP A 257 21.16 9.63 11.85
C ASP A 257 21.96 8.31 11.91
N ASN A 258 22.36 7.76 10.76
CA ASN A 258 23.15 6.53 10.58
C ASN A 258 22.51 5.32 11.26
N ASP A 259 21.18 5.26 11.25
CA ASP A 259 20.43 4.16 11.82
C ASP A 259 20.20 3.02 10.81
N GLY A 260 20.55 3.26 9.54
CA GLY A 260 20.49 2.32 8.42
C GLY A 260 19.16 2.35 7.64
N ILE A 261 18.30 3.33 7.91
CA ILE A 261 16.97 3.49 7.29
C ILE A 261 16.98 4.78 6.47
N SER A 262 16.60 4.69 5.20
CA SER A 262 16.65 5.80 4.24
C SER A 262 15.27 6.22 3.72
N GLY A 263 14.30 6.25 4.64
CA GLY A 263 12.89 6.45 4.32
C GLY A 263 12.63 7.73 3.54
N ARG A 264 11.87 7.63 2.44
CA ARG A 264 11.48 8.80 1.62
C ARG A 264 10.09 8.66 1.04
N VAL A 265 9.43 9.76 0.70
CA VAL A 265 8.15 9.67 0.01
C VAL A 265 8.34 9.38 -1.48
N ASN A 266 7.31 8.80 -2.10
CA ASN A 266 7.20 8.87 -3.55
C ASN A 266 6.70 10.26 -3.98
N ARG A 267 7.17 10.78 -5.12
CA ARG A 267 6.64 12.00 -5.74
C ARG A 267 5.85 11.60 -6.99
N VAL A 268 4.56 11.84 -6.98
CA VAL A 268 3.62 11.30 -7.98
C VAL A 268 2.79 12.41 -8.61
N TRP A 269 2.30 12.16 -9.82
CA TRP A 269 1.39 13.09 -10.48
C TRP A 269 0.03 13.15 -9.78
N ASP A 270 -0.39 14.36 -9.44
CA ASP A 270 -1.76 14.64 -9.02
C ASP A 270 -2.55 15.18 -10.21
N MET A 271 -3.51 14.38 -10.70
CA MET A 271 -4.34 14.74 -11.84
C MET A 271 -5.30 15.89 -11.55
N GLN A 272 -5.70 16.09 -10.29
CA GLN A 272 -6.59 17.20 -9.92
C GLN A 272 -5.80 18.51 -9.83
N ARG A 273 -4.62 18.48 -9.20
CA ARG A 273 -3.76 19.66 -9.04
C ARG A 273 -2.91 19.97 -10.26
N GLN A 274 -2.77 19.02 -11.20
CA GLN A 274 -1.89 19.12 -12.36
C GLN A 274 -0.45 19.46 -11.95
N ASN A 275 0.04 18.82 -10.88
CA ASN A 275 1.39 19.00 -10.36
C ASN A 275 1.85 17.74 -9.60
N LEU A 276 3.13 17.66 -9.26
CA LEU A 276 3.65 16.64 -8.35
C LEU A 276 3.11 16.84 -6.93
N SER A 277 2.76 15.74 -6.28
CA SER A 277 2.34 15.65 -4.87
C SER A 277 3.00 14.45 -4.20
N ILE A 278 2.88 14.34 -2.88
CA ILE A 278 3.36 13.13 -2.18
C ILE A 278 2.46 11.94 -2.53
N GLY A 279 3.09 10.79 -2.73
CA GLY A 279 2.42 9.51 -2.84
C GLY A 279 1.95 9.00 -1.49
N ARG A 280 0.75 8.39 -1.44
CA ARG A 280 0.18 7.80 -0.20
C ARG A 280 -0.38 6.40 -0.39
N PHE A 281 -1.01 6.14 -1.53
CA PHE A 281 -1.79 4.92 -1.75
C PHE A 281 -1.16 4.01 -2.80
N GLY A 282 -1.50 2.72 -2.72
CA GLY A 282 -0.84 1.65 -3.45
C GLY A 282 0.40 1.09 -2.75
N TRP A 283 0.99 0.06 -3.34
CA TRP A 283 2.14 -0.66 -2.78
C TRP A 283 3.45 0.14 -2.82
N LYS A 284 3.59 1.03 -3.80
CA LYS A 284 4.73 1.94 -3.96
C LYS A 284 4.34 3.42 -3.81
N ALA A 285 3.24 3.68 -3.10
CA ALA A 285 2.70 5.03 -2.90
C ALA A 285 2.43 5.77 -4.25
N GLY A 286 1.98 5.07 -5.29
CA GLY A 286 1.81 5.62 -6.64
C GLY A 286 0.68 6.66 -6.82
N HIS A 287 -0.20 6.82 -5.83
CA HIS A 287 -1.34 7.74 -5.89
C HIS A 287 -1.38 8.72 -4.71
N PRO A 288 -1.70 10.01 -4.93
CA PRO A 288 -1.66 11.03 -3.88
C PRO A 288 -2.93 11.06 -3.01
N MET A 289 -4.07 10.65 -3.54
CA MET A 289 -5.38 10.73 -2.89
C MET A 289 -6.28 9.54 -3.26
N LEU A 290 -7.30 9.28 -2.45
CA LEU A 290 -8.22 8.15 -2.63
C LEU A 290 -9.05 8.26 -3.89
N GLN A 291 -9.47 9.46 -4.27
CA GLN A 291 -10.27 9.64 -5.49
C GLN A 291 -9.49 9.19 -6.72
N GLN A 292 -8.21 9.56 -6.84
CA GLN A 292 -7.34 9.13 -7.94
C GLN A 292 -7.00 7.64 -7.88
N GLN A 293 -6.79 7.07 -6.68
CA GLN A 293 -6.62 5.62 -6.50
C GLN A 293 -7.85 4.84 -6.98
N ASN A 294 -9.05 5.28 -6.60
CA ASN A 294 -10.31 4.63 -6.97
C ASN A 294 -10.58 4.75 -8.48
N ALA A 295 -10.40 5.94 -9.04
CA ALA A 295 -10.58 6.16 -10.48
C ALA A 295 -9.57 5.36 -11.32
N SER A 296 -8.31 5.27 -10.86
CA SER A 296 -7.29 4.45 -11.53
C SER A 296 -7.58 2.96 -11.41
N ALA A 297 -8.11 2.47 -10.30
CA ALA A 297 -8.49 1.06 -10.14
C ALA A 297 -9.72 0.70 -11.00
N LEU A 298 -10.72 1.59 -11.07
CA LEU A 298 -11.85 1.43 -12.00
C LEU A 298 -11.35 1.25 -13.43
N HIS A 299 -10.45 2.14 -13.86
CA HIS A 299 -9.93 2.12 -15.23
C HIS A 299 -8.98 0.95 -15.51
N ALA A 300 -7.96 0.72 -14.67
CA ALA A 300 -6.93 -0.27 -14.95
C ALA A 300 -7.33 -1.71 -14.57
N ASP A 301 -8.15 -1.91 -13.53
CA ASP A 301 -8.44 -3.26 -13.03
C ASP A 301 -9.78 -3.82 -13.56
N ILE A 302 -10.72 -2.93 -13.90
CA ILE A 302 -12.09 -3.28 -14.37
C ILE A 302 -12.34 -2.75 -15.79
N GLY A 303 -11.60 -1.75 -16.26
CA GLY A 303 -11.79 -1.12 -17.56
C GLY A 303 -12.92 -0.10 -17.62
N ILE A 304 -13.33 0.46 -16.47
CA ILE A 304 -14.42 1.42 -16.32
C ILE A 304 -13.89 2.85 -16.44
N SER A 305 -14.44 3.61 -17.37
CA SER A 305 -14.14 5.04 -17.50
C SER A 305 -14.78 5.89 -16.40
N SER A 306 -14.15 7.02 -16.10
CA SER A 306 -14.63 8.04 -15.17
C SER A 306 -14.20 9.43 -15.68
N PRO A 307 -14.71 10.55 -15.12
CA PRO A 307 -14.25 11.89 -15.52
C PRO A 307 -12.73 12.09 -15.43
N MET A 308 -12.05 11.39 -14.52
CA MET A 308 -10.58 11.45 -14.37
C MET A 308 -9.84 10.56 -15.40
N PHE A 309 -10.46 9.45 -15.81
CA PHE A 309 -9.94 8.51 -16.81
C PHE A 309 -11.05 8.21 -17.83
N PRO A 310 -11.27 9.09 -18.83
CA PRO A 310 -12.49 9.08 -19.64
C PRO A 310 -12.52 8.01 -20.74
N ASP A 311 -11.42 7.29 -20.96
CA ASP A 311 -11.35 6.26 -21.99
C ASP A 311 -12.11 5.00 -21.57
N GLY A 312 -13.22 4.73 -22.25
CA GLY A 312 -14.08 3.55 -22.06
C GLY A 312 -13.52 2.25 -22.64
N SER A 313 -12.33 2.30 -23.23
CA SER A 313 -11.60 1.09 -23.62
C SER A 313 -10.68 0.55 -22.50
N GLY A 314 -10.63 1.21 -21.33
CA GLY A 314 -9.78 0.74 -20.23
C GLY A 314 -8.28 0.78 -20.59
N ASP A 315 -7.52 -0.24 -20.20
CA ASP A 315 -6.07 -0.33 -20.46
C ASP A 315 -5.73 -0.86 -21.88
N CYS A 316 -6.69 -0.86 -22.83
CA CYS A 316 -6.43 -1.29 -24.21
C CYS A 316 -5.30 -0.46 -24.85
N THR A 317 -4.27 -1.13 -25.37
CA THR A 317 -3.16 -0.46 -26.06
C THR A 317 -3.42 -0.29 -27.56
N ALA A 318 -2.59 0.53 -28.21
CA ALA A 318 -2.61 0.68 -29.67
C ALA A 318 -2.30 -0.63 -30.43
N ALA A 319 -1.62 -1.60 -29.79
CA ALA A 319 -1.38 -2.92 -30.37
C ALA A 319 -2.66 -3.80 -30.37
N GLN A 320 -3.66 -3.43 -29.58
CA GLN A 320 -4.89 -4.18 -29.36
C GLN A 320 -6.07 -3.52 -30.10
N THR A 321 -5.96 -3.36 -31.41
CA THR A 321 -6.93 -2.56 -32.19
C THR A 321 -8.38 -3.03 -32.05
N HIS A 322 -8.63 -4.34 -31.97
CA HIS A 322 -10.01 -4.84 -31.78
C HIS A 322 -10.57 -4.48 -30.40
N CYS A 323 -9.73 -4.46 -29.36
CA CYS A 323 -10.04 -4.03 -28.00
C CYS A 323 -10.54 -2.57 -28.00
N GLN A 324 -9.79 -1.68 -28.65
CA GLN A 324 -10.09 -0.24 -28.73
C GLN A 324 -11.38 0.08 -29.53
N MET A 325 -11.78 -0.81 -30.45
CA MET A 325 -12.97 -0.62 -31.29
C MET A 325 -14.25 -1.22 -30.70
N LEU A 326 -14.17 -1.95 -29.58
CA LEU A 326 -15.36 -2.51 -28.96
C LEU A 326 -16.27 -1.39 -28.41
N PRO A 327 -17.60 -1.58 -28.41
CA PRO A 327 -18.51 -0.65 -27.77
C PRO A 327 -18.18 -0.47 -26.28
N ASN A 328 -18.37 0.74 -25.77
CA ASN A 328 -18.26 1.08 -24.36
C ASN A 328 -19.57 1.67 -23.84
N GLY A 329 -19.67 1.79 -22.52
CA GLY A 329 -20.85 2.30 -21.83
C GLY A 329 -20.86 3.82 -21.64
N ASN A 330 -19.92 4.57 -22.23
CA ASN A 330 -19.86 6.03 -22.05
C ASN A 330 -21.16 6.66 -22.56
N SER A 331 -21.79 7.47 -21.71
CA SER A 331 -23.06 8.10 -22.06
C SER A 331 -23.18 9.50 -21.49
N THR A 332 -23.93 10.37 -22.20
CA THR A 332 -24.17 11.76 -21.76
C THR A 332 -24.88 11.85 -20.41
N HIS A 333 -25.67 10.83 -20.04
CA HIS A 333 -26.33 10.76 -18.74
C HIS A 333 -25.36 10.50 -17.57
N LEU A 334 -24.17 9.95 -17.86
CA LEU A 334 -23.13 9.62 -16.89
C LEU A 334 -21.86 10.43 -17.14
N ASP A 335 -22.01 11.71 -17.47
CA ASP A 335 -20.89 12.65 -17.69
C ASP A 335 -19.94 12.25 -18.83
N ASN A 336 -20.46 11.55 -19.85
CA ASN A 336 -19.68 10.94 -20.94
C ASN A 336 -18.67 9.88 -20.47
N ALA A 337 -18.94 9.24 -19.33
CA ALA A 337 -18.19 8.11 -18.77
C ALA A 337 -19.14 6.96 -18.40
N GLU A 338 -18.59 5.87 -17.88
CA GLU A 338 -19.32 4.70 -17.37
C GLU A 338 -19.57 4.79 -15.85
N ALA A 339 -18.63 5.40 -15.13
CA ALA A 339 -18.82 5.86 -13.76
C ALA A 339 -18.85 7.40 -13.74
N SER A 340 -20.03 7.96 -13.46
CA SER A 340 -20.21 9.41 -13.36
C SER A 340 -19.40 10.02 -12.21
N ALA A 341 -19.25 11.35 -12.18
CA ALA A 341 -18.59 12.04 -11.07
C ALA A 341 -19.23 11.69 -9.72
N GLN A 342 -20.57 11.64 -9.67
CA GLN A 342 -21.32 11.26 -8.47
C GLN A 342 -21.03 9.81 -8.03
N MET A 343 -20.90 8.87 -8.97
CA MET A 343 -20.52 7.50 -8.62
C MET A 343 -19.10 7.45 -8.04
N LEU A 344 -18.16 8.18 -8.64
CA LEU A 344 -16.78 8.27 -8.14
C LEU A 344 -16.71 8.89 -6.74
N ASP A 345 -17.54 9.88 -6.45
CA ASP A 345 -17.66 10.47 -5.11
C ASP A 345 -18.20 9.47 -4.10
N LEU A 346 -19.19 8.64 -4.47
CA LEU A 346 -19.71 7.58 -3.60
C LEU A 346 -18.67 6.47 -3.35
N PHE A 347 -17.90 6.06 -4.37
CA PHE A 347 -16.77 5.13 -4.18
C PHE A 347 -15.75 5.72 -3.20
N THR A 348 -15.38 6.99 -3.41
CA THR A 348 -14.42 7.70 -2.56
C THR A 348 -14.94 7.83 -1.14
N PHE A 349 -16.20 8.24 -0.97
CA PHE A 349 -16.86 8.34 0.32
C PHE A 349 -16.87 7.01 1.07
N TYR A 350 -17.18 5.90 0.38
CA TYR A 350 -17.12 4.57 0.97
C TYR A 350 -15.71 4.22 1.45
N THR A 351 -14.71 4.29 0.57
CA THR A 351 -13.32 3.92 0.91
C THR A 351 -12.70 4.82 1.99
N ARG A 352 -13.08 6.10 2.02
CA ARG A 352 -12.62 7.08 3.02
C ARG A 352 -13.20 6.78 4.41
N ASN A 353 -14.42 6.25 4.46
CA ASN A 353 -15.16 6.06 5.71
C ASN A 353 -15.27 4.60 6.17
N LEU A 354 -14.45 3.69 5.65
CA LEU A 354 -14.30 2.35 6.21
C LEU A 354 -13.59 2.41 7.56
N ALA A 355 -14.27 1.95 8.61
CA ALA A 355 -13.74 1.97 9.97
C ALA A 355 -12.52 1.06 10.13
N VAL A 356 -11.66 1.43 11.08
CA VAL A 356 -10.57 0.57 11.56
C VAL A 356 -11.12 -0.26 12.72
N PRO A 357 -11.00 -1.59 12.70
CA PRO A 357 -11.38 -2.41 13.84
C PRO A 357 -10.56 -2.08 15.08
N GLY A 358 -11.20 -2.06 16.24
CA GLY A 358 -10.51 -1.88 17.51
C GLY A 358 -9.48 -2.98 17.76
N ARG A 359 -8.32 -2.60 18.33
CA ARG A 359 -7.27 -3.53 18.75
C ARG A 359 -7.82 -4.50 19.80
N ARG A 360 -7.40 -5.76 19.73
CA ARG A 360 -7.89 -6.85 20.58
C ARG A 360 -6.90 -7.13 21.72
N ASN A 361 -7.37 -7.74 22.81
CA ASN A 361 -6.51 -8.27 23.88
C ASN A 361 -5.45 -7.28 24.45
N VAL A 362 -5.75 -5.98 24.46
CA VAL A 362 -4.77 -4.91 24.79
C VAL A 362 -4.16 -5.03 26.19
N ASN A 363 -4.90 -5.61 27.13
CA ASN A 363 -4.45 -5.80 28.52
C ASN A 363 -3.77 -7.15 28.77
N ALA A 364 -3.68 -8.02 27.75
CA ALA A 364 -3.04 -9.31 27.91
C ALA A 364 -1.52 -9.12 28.13
N PRO A 365 -0.93 -9.71 29.18
CA PRO A 365 0.50 -9.52 29.48
C PRO A 365 1.43 -9.88 28.33
N GLU A 366 1.04 -10.86 27.52
CA GLU A 366 1.77 -11.27 26.33
C GLU A 366 1.75 -10.22 25.22
N VAL A 367 0.57 -9.60 24.95
CA VAL A 367 0.42 -8.55 23.94
C VAL A 367 1.23 -7.30 24.33
N ILE A 368 1.19 -6.91 25.61
CA ILE A 368 2.00 -5.80 26.14
C ILE A 368 3.49 -6.10 25.99
N ARG A 369 3.91 -7.35 26.24
CA ARG A 369 5.30 -7.78 26.05
C ARG A 369 5.69 -7.72 24.57
N GLY A 370 4.81 -8.17 23.68
CA GLY A 370 5.02 -8.13 22.23
C GLY A 370 5.19 -6.72 21.69
N GLU A 371 4.36 -5.79 22.14
CA GLU A 371 4.44 -4.37 21.78
C GLU A 371 5.78 -3.75 22.23
N LYS A 372 6.24 -4.07 23.44
CA LYS A 372 7.57 -3.63 23.91
C LYS A 372 8.68 -4.22 23.05
N LEU A 373 8.56 -5.48 22.64
CA LEU A 373 9.53 -6.14 21.77
C LEU A 373 9.55 -5.53 20.36
N PHE A 374 8.38 -5.17 19.82
CA PHE A 374 8.24 -4.51 18.53
C PHE A 374 9.10 -3.23 18.48
N THR A 375 9.00 -2.41 19.53
CA THR A 375 9.83 -1.21 19.70
C THR A 375 11.31 -1.55 19.94
N ALA A 376 11.58 -2.54 20.78
CA ALA A 376 12.95 -2.89 21.17
C ALA A 376 13.80 -3.45 20.02
N ILE A 377 13.17 -4.10 19.04
CA ILE A 377 13.87 -4.66 17.87
C ILE A 377 13.86 -3.73 16.65
N GLY A 378 13.28 -2.52 16.76
CA GLY A 378 13.34 -1.50 15.72
C GLY A 378 12.21 -1.53 14.68
N CYS A 379 11.15 -2.33 14.84
CA CYS A 379 10.06 -2.39 13.87
C CYS A 379 9.33 -1.03 13.70
N GLN A 380 9.20 -0.29 14.80
CA GLN A 380 8.52 1.00 14.89
C GLN A 380 9.17 2.12 14.07
N ARG A 381 10.42 1.93 13.64
CA ARG A 381 11.16 2.95 12.89
C ARG A 381 10.53 3.22 11.52
N CYS A 382 10.07 2.17 10.83
CA CYS A 382 9.23 2.32 9.64
C CYS A 382 7.74 2.19 9.98
N HIS A 383 7.38 1.25 10.86
CA HIS A 383 5.99 1.06 11.30
C HIS A 383 5.63 2.02 12.44
N THR A 384 5.68 3.33 12.16
CA THR A 384 5.40 4.42 13.11
C THR A 384 4.06 4.19 13.81
N PRO A 385 4.02 4.03 15.15
CA PRO A 385 2.84 3.54 15.83
C PRO A 385 1.60 4.42 15.67
N ALA A 386 1.75 5.74 15.79
CA ALA A 386 0.62 6.65 15.91
C ALA A 386 0.84 8.02 15.28
N TYR A 387 -0.27 8.66 14.92
CA TYR A 387 -0.33 10.05 14.47
C TYR A 387 -1.44 10.81 15.19
N ILE A 388 -1.24 12.11 15.36
CA ILE A 388 -2.29 13.02 15.80
C ILE A 388 -2.83 13.76 14.57
N ILE A 389 -4.09 13.52 14.22
CA ILE A 389 -4.77 14.24 13.15
C ILE A 389 -5.37 15.51 13.76
N ASN A 390 -4.84 16.67 13.35
CA ASN A 390 -5.23 18.00 13.86
C ASN A 390 -5.84 18.90 12.77
N ASN A 391 -6.37 18.32 11.69
CA ASN A 391 -6.91 19.10 10.58
C ASN A 391 -8.38 19.43 10.83
N GLY A 392 -8.63 20.60 11.42
CA GLY A 392 -9.93 21.25 11.40
C GLY A 392 -10.32 21.63 9.97
N SER A 393 -10.94 20.70 9.25
CA SER A 393 -11.72 20.97 8.04
C SER A 393 -13.17 20.58 8.31
N SER A 394 -14.10 21.17 7.54
CA SER A 394 -15.55 21.00 7.71
C SER A 394 -16.04 19.53 7.69
N GLU A 395 -15.21 18.60 7.21
CA GLU A 395 -15.59 17.19 7.01
C GLU A 395 -14.95 16.21 8.01
N SER A 396 -14.07 16.66 8.90
CA SER A 396 -13.55 15.82 9.99
C SER A 396 -13.17 16.66 11.21
N PRO A 397 -14.12 16.98 12.09
CA PRO A 397 -13.92 17.92 13.20
C PRO A 397 -13.11 17.35 14.38
N LEU A 398 -12.64 16.11 14.33
CA LEU A 398 -12.03 15.44 15.47
C LEU A 398 -10.50 15.53 15.44
N LYS A 399 -9.94 16.19 16.46
CA LYS A 399 -8.59 15.88 16.91
C LYS A 399 -8.60 14.44 17.41
N GLN A 400 -8.03 13.54 16.63
CA GLN A 400 -7.99 12.12 16.96
C GLN A 400 -6.57 11.59 16.83
N THR A 401 -6.19 10.74 17.78
CA THR A 401 -4.98 9.94 17.68
C THR A 401 -5.34 8.65 16.96
N ILE A 402 -4.67 8.37 15.85
CA ILE A 402 -4.81 7.11 15.13
C ILE A 402 -3.55 6.26 15.33
N SER A 403 -3.70 4.92 15.30
CA SER A 403 -2.56 4.00 15.47
C SER A 403 -2.39 3.06 14.27
N PRO A 404 -1.94 3.55 13.10
CA PRO A 404 -1.87 2.74 11.88
C PRO A 404 -0.61 1.88 11.77
N TYR A 405 0.46 2.15 12.55
CA TYR A 405 1.75 1.47 12.47
C TYR A 405 2.36 1.52 11.06
N THR A 406 2.56 2.74 10.54
CA THR A 406 3.17 3.04 9.24
C THR A 406 3.65 4.47 9.23
N ASP A 407 4.77 4.75 8.57
CA ASP A 407 5.25 6.10 8.25
C ASP A 407 4.74 6.62 6.88
N LEU A 408 4.12 5.75 6.08
CA LEU A 408 3.76 5.96 4.67
C LEU A 408 4.95 6.23 3.72
N LEU A 409 6.19 6.00 4.17
CA LEU A 409 7.39 6.19 3.37
C LEU A 409 7.75 4.92 2.59
N LEU A 410 8.60 5.10 1.58
CA LEU A 410 9.27 4.05 0.82
C LEU A 410 10.55 3.63 1.55
N HIS A 411 10.76 2.32 1.65
CA HIS A 411 11.97 1.72 2.23
C HIS A 411 12.52 0.63 1.33
N ASP A 412 13.85 0.52 1.22
CA ASP A 412 14.49 -0.63 0.57
C ASP A 412 14.26 -1.90 1.41
N MET A 413 13.48 -2.84 0.87
CA MET A 413 13.14 -4.11 1.53
C MET A 413 14.08 -5.25 1.14
N GLY A 414 15.16 -4.94 0.42
CA GLY A 414 16.21 -5.86 0.01
C GLY A 414 15.88 -6.68 -1.25
N GLU A 415 16.92 -7.32 -1.80
CA GLU A 415 16.84 -8.18 -2.99
C GLU A 415 15.76 -9.27 -2.90
N GLY A 416 15.55 -9.82 -1.70
CA GLY A 416 14.53 -10.84 -1.49
C GLY A 416 13.12 -10.38 -1.84
N LEU A 417 12.81 -9.09 -1.69
CA LEU A 417 11.50 -8.50 -1.99
C LEU A 417 11.51 -7.56 -3.19
N ALA A 418 12.59 -7.57 -3.99
CA ALA A 418 12.68 -6.74 -5.17
C ALA A 418 11.73 -7.23 -6.29
N ASP A 419 11.04 -6.30 -6.94
CA ASP A 419 10.33 -6.53 -8.20
C ASP A 419 11.10 -5.98 -9.42
N ASN A 420 12.22 -5.28 -9.18
CA ASN A 420 13.07 -4.65 -10.19
C ASN A 420 12.32 -3.65 -11.10
N ARG A 421 11.11 -3.24 -10.71
CA ARG A 421 10.24 -2.34 -11.47
C ARG A 421 10.09 -1.02 -10.74
N ASP A 422 10.67 0.02 -11.32
CA ASP A 422 10.55 1.37 -10.80
C ASP A 422 9.12 1.90 -11.00
N GLU A 423 8.67 2.80 -10.13
CA GLU A 423 7.37 3.48 -10.19
C GLU A 423 7.50 4.89 -9.61
N PHE A 424 7.53 5.89 -10.50
CA PHE A 424 7.99 7.25 -10.17
C PHE A 424 9.38 7.23 -9.51
N LEU A 425 9.51 7.70 -8.27
CA LEU A 425 10.78 7.65 -7.52
C LEU A 425 11.02 6.33 -6.80
N ALA A 426 10.01 5.49 -6.64
CA ALA A 426 10.19 4.18 -6.00
C ALA A 426 10.99 3.27 -6.93
N THR A 427 12.13 2.79 -6.45
CA THR A 427 12.94 1.80 -7.15
C THR A 427 12.31 0.42 -7.10
N GLY A 428 12.86 -0.52 -7.87
CA GLY A 428 12.49 -1.94 -7.82
C GLY A 428 12.63 -2.64 -6.46
N ARG A 429 13.30 -2.04 -5.48
CA ARG A 429 13.49 -2.61 -4.12
C ARG A 429 12.68 -1.90 -3.04
N GLU A 430 12.11 -0.75 -3.39
CA GLU A 430 11.39 0.08 -2.45
C GLU A 430 9.90 -0.23 -2.42
N TRP A 431 9.37 -0.31 -1.19
CA TRP A 431 7.95 -0.50 -0.92
C TRP A 431 7.48 0.49 0.13
N ARG A 432 6.22 0.92 0.00
CA ARG A 432 5.59 1.75 1.03
C ARG A 432 5.35 0.90 2.28
N THR A 433 5.71 1.41 3.46
CA THR A 433 5.37 0.74 4.72
C THR A 433 3.86 0.53 4.80
N ALA A 434 3.39 -0.72 4.90
CA ALA A 434 1.97 -1.00 5.01
C ALA A 434 1.46 -0.69 6.43
N PRO A 435 0.25 -0.08 6.60
CA PRO A 435 -0.37 0.01 7.92
C PRO A 435 -0.65 -1.39 8.46
N LEU A 436 -0.38 -1.61 9.76
CA LEU A 436 -0.56 -2.90 10.42
C LEU A 436 -1.91 -3.04 11.13
N TRP A 437 -2.72 -1.99 11.21
CA TRP A 437 -4.06 -2.12 11.78
C TRP A 437 -4.90 -3.19 11.05
N GLY A 438 -5.66 -3.99 11.79
CA GLY A 438 -6.42 -5.10 11.25
C GLY A 438 -5.59 -6.28 10.71
N ILE A 439 -4.25 -6.27 10.77
CA ILE A 439 -3.44 -7.35 10.17
C ILE A 439 -3.77 -8.72 10.76
N GLY A 440 -4.05 -8.79 12.07
CA GLY A 440 -4.45 -10.02 12.76
C GLY A 440 -5.85 -10.51 12.43
N LEU A 441 -6.64 -9.77 11.65
CA LEU A 441 -7.97 -10.16 11.17
C LEU A 441 -7.94 -10.76 9.75
N THR A 442 -6.78 -10.76 9.07
CA THR A 442 -6.65 -11.25 7.68
C THR A 442 -7.25 -12.65 7.49
N LYS A 443 -6.99 -13.59 8.41
CA LYS A 443 -7.54 -14.95 8.33
C LYS A 443 -9.07 -14.97 8.40
N SER A 444 -9.65 -14.21 9.31
CA SER A 444 -11.09 -14.18 9.55
C SER A 444 -11.86 -13.44 8.45
N VAL A 445 -11.27 -12.38 7.90
CA VAL A 445 -11.88 -11.55 6.86
C VAL A 445 -11.69 -12.17 5.48
N SER A 446 -10.44 -12.46 5.10
CA SER A 446 -10.07 -12.91 3.76
C SER A 446 -10.02 -14.44 3.59
N GLY A 447 -10.01 -15.22 4.69
CA GLY A 447 -9.98 -16.68 4.62
C GLY A 447 -8.59 -17.30 4.39
N HIS A 448 -7.52 -16.51 4.43
CA HIS A 448 -6.13 -16.96 4.26
C HIS A 448 -5.15 -16.14 5.12
N THR A 449 -3.87 -16.54 5.18
CA THR A 449 -2.81 -15.85 5.94
C THR A 449 -1.62 -15.49 5.07
N GLN A 450 -1.87 -15.01 3.85
CA GLN A 450 -0.82 -14.67 2.90
C GLN A 450 -0.49 -13.18 2.97
N PHE A 451 0.77 -12.83 3.17
CA PHE A 451 1.25 -11.48 3.46
C PHE A 451 2.32 -11.02 2.47
N LEU A 452 2.70 -9.74 2.59
CA LEU A 452 3.58 -8.99 1.67
C LEU A 452 2.88 -8.60 0.36
N HIS A 453 3.59 -7.87 -0.50
CA HIS A 453 3.03 -7.28 -1.72
C HIS A 453 2.47 -8.31 -2.69
N ASP A 454 2.99 -9.53 -2.69
CA ASP A 454 2.61 -10.61 -3.60
C ASP A 454 2.00 -11.84 -2.91
N GLY A 455 1.82 -11.78 -1.58
CA GLY A 455 1.28 -12.88 -0.79
C GLY A 455 2.26 -14.05 -0.55
N ARG A 456 3.58 -13.90 -0.78
CA ARG A 456 4.53 -15.02 -0.62
C ARG A 456 4.67 -15.51 0.83
N ALA A 457 4.49 -14.66 1.83
CA ALA A 457 4.64 -15.10 3.23
C ALA A 457 3.35 -15.79 3.71
N ARG A 458 3.43 -17.01 4.25
CA ARG A 458 2.27 -17.81 4.69
C ARG A 458 1.77 -17.47 6.09
N ASN A 459 2.53 -16.68 6.83
CA ASN A 459 2.20 -16.21 8.18
C ASN A 459 3.04 -14.96 8.51
N LEU A 460 2.76 -14.32 9.65
CA LEU A 460 3.46 -13.11 10.09
C LEU A 460 4.95 -13.35 10.38
N ALA A 461 5.33 -14.52 10.90
CA ALA A 461 6.74 -14.84 11.16
C ALA A 461 7.52 -14.95 9.84
N GLU A 462 6.98 -15.62 8.82
CA GLU A 462 7.57 -15.63 7.48
C GLU A 462 7.65 -14.22 6.89
N ALA A 463 6.63 -13.39 7.09
CA ALA A 463 6.63 -12.01 6.61
C ALA A 463 7.80 -11.21 7.23
N ILE A 464 8.02 -11.31 8.55
CA ILE A 464 9.15 -10.69 9.24
C ILE A 464 10.49 -11.22 8.70
N ILE A 465 10.62 -12.53 8.48
CA ILE A 465 11.87 -13.13 7.99
C ILE A 465 12.17 -12.76 6.53
N TRP A 466 11.16 -12.39 5.75
CA TRP A 466 11.34 -11.86 4.40
C TRP A 466 11.90 -10.43 4.37
N HIS A 467 11.83 -9.67 5.47
CA HIS A 467 12.34 -8.30 5.50
C HIS A 467 13.87 -8.30 5.28
N GLY A 468 14.33 -7.61 4.23
CA GLY A 468 15.74 -7.34 3.95
C GLY A 468 16.00 -5.84 3.93
N GLY A 469 17.10 -5.45 3.28
CA GLY A 469 17.47 -4.03 3.13
C GLY A 469 17.54 -3.32 4.47
N GLU A 470 16.84 -2.20 4.59
CA GLU A 470 16.78 -1.35 5.79
C GLU A 470 16.24 -2.11 7.01
N ALA A 471 15.36 -3.09 6.81
CA ALA A 471 14.75 -3.87 7.89
C ALA A 471 15.56 -5.12 8.28
N ASP A 472 16.75 -5.35 7.70
CA ASP A 472 17.55 -6.55 7.94
C ASP A 472 18.03 -6.68 9.39
N ALA A 473 18.35 -5.55 10.05
CA ALA A 473 18.71 -5.52 11.47
C ALA A 473 17.55 -6.01 12.36
N SER A 474 16.34 -5.46 12.14
CA SER A 474 15.13 -5.85 12.87
C SER A 474 14.76 -7.33 12.65
N LYS A 475 14.89 -7.83 11.41
CA LYS A 475 14.74 -9.26 11.11
C LYS A 475 15.72 -10.11 11.92
N LYS A 476 17.01 -9.77 11.90
CA LYS A 476 18.06 -10.55 12.59
C LYS A 476 17.78 -10.62 14.10
N LEU A 477 17.36 -9.50 14.70
CA LEU A 477 16.97 -9.45 16.10
C LEU A 477 15.74 -10.33 16.39
N PHE A 478 14.71 -10.29 15.53
CA PHE A 478 13.56 -11.19 15.64
C PHE A 478 13.98 -12.67 15.64
N MET A 479 14.87 -13.07 14.73
CA MET A 479 15.36 -14.45 14.64
C MET A 479 16.15 -14.89 15.89
N GLN A 480 16.70 -13.92 16.64
CA GLN A 480 17.46 -14.15 17.89
C GLN A 480 16.60 -14.13 19.17
N LEU A 481 15.36 -13.63 19.11
CA LEU A 481 14.45 -13.65 20.25
C LEU A 481 14.23 -15.10 20.75
N SER A 482 13.95 -15.29 22.03
CA SER A 482 13.52 -16.61 22.53
C SER A 482 12.18 -17.02 21.91
N PRO A 483 11.82 -18.32 21.87
CA PRO A 483 10.51 -18.76 21.38
C PRO A 483 9.33 -18.03 22.04
N GLN A 484 9.42 -17.76 23.35
CA GLN A 484 8.38 -17.03 24.10
C GLN A 484 8.29 -15.57 23.68
N ASN A 485 9.42 -14.91 23.44
CA ASN A 485 9.44 -13.52 22.98
C ASN A 485 8.96 -13.40 21.52
N ARG A 486 9.32 -14.35 20.65
CA ARG A 486 8.77 -14.41 19.29
C ARG A 486 7.26 -14.59 19.32
N HIS A 487 6.76 -15.52 20.13
CA HIS A 487 5.32 -15.71 20.29
C HIS A 487 4.64 -14.43 20.76
N ALA A 488 5.19 -13.76 21.78
CA ALA A 488 4.65 -12.50 22.28
C ALA A 488 4.57 -11.40 21.20
N LEU A 489 5.62 -11.25 20.39
CA LEU A 489 5.62 -10.30 19.27
C LEU A 489 4.52 -10.65 18.24
N ILE A 490 4.39 -11.92 17.87
CA ILE A 490 3.34 -12.36 16.96
C ILE A 490 1.95 -12.12 17.57
N SER A 491 1.75 -12.41 18.85
CA SER A 491 0.50 -12.16 19.57
C SER A 491 0.15 -10.66 19.60
N PHE A 492 1.14 -9.77 19.68
CA PHE A 492 0.92 -8.33 19.52
C PHE A 492 0.46 -7.98 18.09
N LEU A 493 1.12 -8.47 17.06
CA LEU A 493 0.71 -8.22 15.67
C LEU A 493 -0.67 -8.82 15.35
N GLU A 494 -0.97 -9.99 15.90
CA GLU A 494 -2.30 -10.62 15.81
C GLU A 494 -3.36 -9.89 16.62
N SER A 495 -2.97 -9.00 17.54
CA SER A 495 -3.87 -8.14 18.31
C SER A 495 -4.33 -6.92 17.52
N LEU A 496 -3.47 -6.42 16.61
CA LEU A 496 -3.77 -5.36 15.64
C LEU A 496 -4.83 -5.85 14.65
#